data_AF-A0A4Y7PFA9-F1
#
_entry.id   AF-A0A4Y7PFA9-F1
#
_cell.length_a   1.000
_cell.length_b   1.000
_cell.length_c   1.000
_cell.angle_alpha   90.00
_cell.angle_beta   90.00
_cell.angle_gamma   90.00
#
_symmetry.space_group_name_H-M   'P 1'
#
loop_
_entity.id
_entity.type
_entity.pdbx_description
1 polymer ?
#
loop_
_entity_poly.entity_id
_entity_poly.type
_entity_poly.pdbx_seq_one_letter_code
_entity_poly.pdbx_strand_id
1 'polypeptide(L)'
;MKSCEDLSFYCIPPLPANWSFPEPTTSIIQLGLFAGQLYLADFKTYLNMCEFLGVFTPDFKEKFADFEVQIECDGFVSSDQRTRVGWKLSPFTRSPVPFVRELFALRRKGASFSLTHMGNILHGKFLTEKDFY
;
A
#
# COMPACT_ATOMS: atom_id res chain seq x y z
N MET A 1 15.08 13.92 4.99
CA MET A 1 15.14 12.94 6.10
C MET A 1 15.33 11.58 5.47
N LYS A 2 16.20 10.70 6.00
CA LYS A 2 16.36 9.34 5.45
C LYS A 2 15.14 8.49 5.83
N SER A 3 14.73 7.56 4.95
CA SER A 3 13.66 6.60 5.26
C SER A 3 14.07 5.71 6.43
N CYS A 4 13.09 5.30 7.26
CA CYS A 4 13.26 4.35 8.37
C CYS A 4 12.68 2.96 8.04
N GLU A 5 12.40 2.70 6.76
CA GLU A 5 11.81 1.44 6.27
C GLU A 5 12.82 0.28 6.25
N ASP A 6 14.11 0.55 6.46
CA ASP A 6 15.12 -0.49 6.66
C ASP A 6 15.12 -1.06 8.09
N LEU A 7 14.30 -0.50 8.99
CA LEU A 7 14.19 -0.88 10.42
C LEU A 7 15.54 -0.94 11.15
N SER A 8 16.56 -0.23 10.66
CA SER A 8 17.89 -0.17 11.27
C SER A 8 18.02 0.97 12.29
N PHE A 9 17.03 1.87 12.31
CA PHE A 9 17.07 3.09 13.09
C PHE A 9 16.95 2.80 14.60
N TYR A 10 17.92 3.28 15.38
CA TYR A 10 18.03 3.10 16.83
C TYR A 10 18.07 1.64 17.33
N CYS A 11 18.55 0.69 16.53
CA CYS A 11 18.81 -0.67 17.02
C CYS A 11 19.94 -0.70 18.07
N ILE A 12 19.65 -1.29 19.24
CA ILE A 12 20.63 -1.51 20.31
C ILE A 12 20.57 -3.00 20.68
N PRO A 13 21.65 -3.77 20.43
CA PRO A 13 22.91 -3.37 19.79
C PRO A 13 22.74 -3.06 18.28
N PRO A 14 23.72 -2.38 17.64
CA PRO A 14 23.71 -2.15 16.20
C PRO A 14 23.59 -3.46 15.41
N LEU A 15 22.82 -3.43 14.32
CA LEU A 15 22.62 -4.61 13.47
C LEU A 15 23.90 -4.96 12.69
N PRO A 16 24.14 -6.24 12.38
CA PRO A 16 25.23 -6.65 11.49
C PRO A 16 25.12 -5.99 10.10
N ALA A 17 26.26 -5.75 9.45
CA ALA A 17 26.30 -5.11 8.12
C ALA A 17 25.57 -5.92 7.02
N ASN A 18 25.44 -7.23 7.20
CA ASN A 18 24.73 -8.14 6.30
C ASN A 18 23.28 -8.44 6.75
N TRP A 19 22.77 -7.71 7.74
CA TRP A 19 21.41 -7.92 8.21
C TRP A 19 20.41 -7.55 7.12
N SER A 20 19.44 -8.44 6.92
CA SER A 20 18.27 -8.20 6.08
C SER A 20 17.03 -8.62 6.85
N PHE A 21 15.97 -7.82 6.72
CA PHE A 21 14.71 -8.13 7.37
C PHE A 21 13.99 -9.25 6.60
N PRO A 22 13.62 -10.37 7.25
CA PRO A 22 12.83 -11.43 6.61
C PRO A 22 11.38 -10.97 6.40
N GLU A 23 10.82 -11.14 5.21
CA GLU A 23 9.48 -10.63 4.81
C GLU A 23 9.31 -9.09 4.89
N PRO A 24 10.20 -8.32 4.24
CA PRO A 24 10.20 -6.85 4.37
C PRO A 24 8.96 -6.22 3.76
N THR A 25 8.44 -6.75 2.66
CA THR A 25 7.40 -6.05 1.92
C THR A 25 6.10 -5.89 2.73
N THR A 26 5.49 -6.98 3.18
CA THR A 26 4.23 -6.91 3.94
C THR A 26 4.41 -6.21 5.28
N SER A 27 5.49 -6.50 6.01
CA SER A 27 5.73 -5.94 7.33
C SER A 27 5.94 -4.42 7.29
N ILE A 28 6.74 -3.94 6.33
CA ILE A 28 6.96 -2.49 6.14
C ILE A 28 5.69 -1.79 5.70
N ILE A 29 4.91 -2.40 4.80
CA ILE A 29 3.61 -1.86 4.40
C ILE A 29 2.68 -1.71 5.61
N GLN A 30 2.55 -2.76 6.43
CA GLN A 30 1.70 -2.72 7.61
C GLN A 30 2.17 -1.66 8.61
N LEU A 31 3.48 -1.62 8.90
CA LEU A 31 4.06 -0.61 9.80
C LEU A 31 3.83 0.80 9.28
N GLY A 32 4.11 1.07 8.00
CA GLY A 32 3.89 2.38 7.37
C GLY A 32 2.42 2.79 7.38
N LEU A 33 1.53 1.88 7.00
CA LEU A 33 0.08 2.07 6.99
C LEU A 33 -0.43 2.44 8.39
N PHE A 34 -0.10 1.64 9.40
CA PHE A 34 -0.54 1.89 10.77
C PHE A 34 0.22 3.04 11.44
N ALA A 35 1.40 3.44 10.96
CA ALA A 35 2.06 4.66 11.42
C ALA A 35 1.40 5.93 10.85
N GLY A 36 0.66 5.82 9.75
CA GLY A 36 0.08 6.95 9.02
C GLY A 36 1.04 7.57 8.00
N GLN A 37 1.90 6.75 7.40
CA GLN A 37 2.80 7.16 6.32
C GLN A 37 2.00 7.76 5.16
N LEU A 38 2.32 8.99 4.75
CA LEU A 38 1.58 9.70 3.70
C LEU A 38 2.18 9.54 2.31
N TYR A 39 3.51 9.42 2.26
CA TYR A 39 4.30 9.34 1.04
C TYR A 39 5.08 8.04 1.03
N LEU A 40 5.04 7.35 -0.11
CA LEU A 40 5.72 6.08 -0.35
C LEU A 40 7.08 6.35 -1.01
N ALA A 41 8.07 5.48 -0.75
CA ALA A 41 9.45 5.69 -1.19
C ALA A 41 9.62 5.67 -2.71
N ASP A 42 8.94 4.75 -3.40
CA ASP A 42 9.04 4.58 -4.84
C ASP A 42 7.75 3.97 -5.43
N PHE A 43 7.70 3.91 -6.75
CA PHE A 43 6.57 3.34 -7.49
C PHE A 43 6.36 1.85 -7.18
N LYS A 44 7.43 1.11 -6.92
CA LYS A 44 7.34 -0.31 -6.52
C LYS A 44 6.61 -0.47 -5.19
N THR A 45 6.88 0.41 -4.24
CA THR A 45 6.21 0.46 -2.92
C THR A 45 4.74 0.82 -3.08
N TYR A 46 4.40 1.70 -4.02
CA TYR A 46 3.01 1.96 -4.42
C TYR A 46 2.30 0.70 -4.92
N LEU A 47 2.89 -0.02 -5.87
CA LEU A 47 2.30 -1.26 -6.38
C LEU A 47 2.09 -2.28 -5.25
N ASN A 48 3.08 -2.47 -4.38
CA ASN A 48 2.94 -3.39 -3.25
C ASN A 48 1.87 -2.94 -2.25
N MET A 49 1.72 -1.62 -2.02
CA MET A 49 0.66 -1.07 -1.15
C MET A 49 -0.73 -1.31 -1.75
N CYS A 50 -0.92 -1.03 -3.05
CA CYS A 50 -2.17 -1.33 -3.75
C CYS A 50 -2.46 -2.84 -3.74
N GLU A 51 -1.44 -3.66 -3.97
CA GLU A 51 -1.55 -5.12 -3.89
C GLU A 51 -1.90 -5.57 -2.46
N PHE A 52 -1.36 -4.98 -1.42
CA PHE A 52 -1.73 -5.31 -0.03
C PHE A 52 -3.17 -4.90 0.30
N LEU A 53 -3.58 -3.68 -0.07
CA LEU A 53 -4.93 -3.17 0.19
C LEU A 53 -6.01 -3.85 -0.69
N GLY A 54 -5.60 -4.56 -1.74
CA GLY A 54 -6.53 -5.16 -2.71
C GLY A 54 -7.16 -4.11 -3.63
N VAL A 55 -6.48 -2.98 -3.86
CA VAL A 55 -6.94 -1.87 -4.70
C VAL A 55 -6.37 -2.04 -6.10
N PHE A 56 -7.23 -1.91 -7.12
CA PHE A 56 -6.84 -1.98 -8.51
C PHE A 56 -6.00 -0.76 -8.94
N THR A 57 -5.04 -0.99 -9.83
CA THR A 57 -4.32 0.06 -10.58
C THR A 57 -4.20 -0.42 -12.04
N PRO A 58 -4.11 0.48 -13.03
CA PRO A 58 -3.90 0.09 -14.43
C PRO A 58 -2.72 -0.88 -14.65
N ASP A 59 -1.68 -0.81 -13.82
CA ASP A 59 -0.52 -1.71 -13.85
C ASP A 59 -0.87 -3.18 -13.54
N PHE A 60 -2.03 -3.44 -12.95
CA PHE A 60 -2.54 -4.81 -12.72
C PHE A 60 -3.44 -5.32 -13.83
N LYS A 61 -3.74 -4.51 -14.86
CA LYS A 61 -4.68 -4.89 -15.92
C LYS A 61 -4.33 -6.24 -16.57
N GLU A 62 -3.05 -6.49 -16.82
CA GLU A 62 -2.59 -7.76 -17.42
C GLU A 62 -2.87 -8.98 -16.53
N LYS A 63 -2.87 -8.83 -15.20
CA LYS A 63 -3.22 -9.93 -14.27
C LYS A 63 -4.65 -10.40 -14.47
N PHE A 64 -5.54 -9.52 -14.95
CA PHE A 64 -6.95 -9.78 -15.18
C PHE A 64 -7.28 -9.95 -16.67
N ALA A 65 -6.31 -10.26 -17.53
CA ALA A 65 -6.57 -10.35 -18.98
C ALA A 65 -7.62 -11.43 -19.35
N ASP A 66 -7.76 -12.47 -18.53
CA ASP A 66 -8.63 -13.62 -18.80
C ASP A 66 -10.12 -13.36 -18.47
N PHE A 67 -10.44 -12.27 -17.76
CA PHE A 67 -11.82 -11.93 -17.41
C PHE A 67 -12.02 -10.45 -17.07
N GLU A 68 -13.24 -9.95 -17.19
CA GLU A 68 -13.55 -8.58 -16.78
C GLU A 68 -13.50 -8.44 -15.25
N VAL A 69 -12.51 -7.68 -14.76
CA VAL A 69 -12.37 -7.35 -13.34
C VAL A 69 -13.49 -6.43 -12.88
N GLN A 70 -14.15 -6.80 -11.79
CA GLN A 70 -15.16 -5.98 -11.14
C GLN A 70 -14.49 -5.20 -10.02
N ILE A 71 -14.52 -3.88 -10.13
CA ILE A 71 -13.87 -2.95 -9.22
C ILE A 71 -14.96 -2.20 -8.45
N GLU A 72 -14.90 -2.24 -7.12
CA GLU A 72 -15.81 -1.49 -6.25
C GLU A 72 -15.56 0.02 -6.36
N CYS A 73 -16.50 0.85 -5.85
CA CYS A 73 -16.41 2.31 -5.99
C CYS A 73 -15.17 2.95 -5.34
N ASP A 74 -14.52 2.25 -4.41
CA ASP A 74 -13.29 2.67 -3.74
C ASP A 74 -12.03 2.06 -4.36
N GLY A 75 -12.16 1.36 -5.48
CA GLY A 75 -11.06 0.70 -6.17
C GLY A 75 -10.78 -0.73 -5.71
N PHE A 76 -11.50 -1.24 -4.70
CA PHE A 76 -11.25 -2.58 -4.18
C PHE A 76 -11.68 -3.69 -5.16
N VAL A 77 -10.87 -4.75 -5.23
CA VAL A 77 -11.18 -5.97 -5.98
C VAL A 77 -11.50 -7.08 -4.99
N SER A 78 -12.60 -7.79 -5.23
CA SER A 78 -13.06 -8.89 -4.37
C SER A 78 -12.00 -9.98 -4.20
N SER A 79 -12.04 -10.68 -3.05
CA SER A 79 -11.10 -11.75 -2.75
C SER A 79 -11.15 -12.87 -3.79
N ASP A 80 -12.34 -13.22 -4.28
CA ASP A 80 -12.51 -14.30 -5.27
C ASP A 80 -11.80 -13.98 -6.59
N GLN A 81 -11.90 -12.74 -7.07
CA GLN A 81 -11.20 -12.33 -8.29
C GLN A 81 -9.69 -12.22 -8.07
N ARG A 82 -9.25 -11.76 -6.90
CA ARG A 82 -7.83 -11.72 -6.52
C ARG A 82 -7.21 -13.12 -6.47
N THR A 83 -7.90 -14.10 -5.89
CA THR A 83 -7.41 -15.48 -5.82
C THR A 83 -7.24 -16.10 -7.21
N ARG A 84 -8.15 -15.82 -8.15
CA ARG A 84 -8.06 -16.34 -9.54
C ARG A 84 -6.79 -15.93 -10.27
N VAL A 85 -6.28 -14.73 -9.98
CA VAL A 85 -5.09 -14.18 -10.64
C VAL A 85 -3.82 -14.35 -9.82
N GLY A 86 -3.88 -15.12 -8.72
CA GLY A 86 -2.74 -15.36 -7.84
C GLY A 86 -2.25 -14.10 -7.12
N TRP A 87 -3.13 -13.15 -6.82
CA TRP A 87 -2.82 -11.93 -6.08
C TRP A 87 -2.52 -12.27 -4.62
N LYS A 88 -1.24 -12.23 -4.21
CA LYS A 88 -0.76 -12.86 -2.96
C LYS A 88 -0.79 -11.97 -1.73
N LEU A 89 -0.61 -10.65 -1.87
CA LEU A 89 -0.33 -9.78 -0.73
C LEU A 89 -1.56 -9.39 0.09
N SER A 90 -2.77 -9.39 -0.49
CA SER A 90 -3.95 -8.88 0.18
C SER A 90 -4.67 -9.93 1.03
N PRO A 91 -4.74 -9.78 2.36
CA PRO A 91 -5.44 -10.71 3.25
C PRO A 91 -6.94 -10.39 3.40
N PHE A 92 -7.43 -9.30 2.81
CA PHE A 92 -8.76 -8.76 3.13
C PHE A 92 -9.86 -9.47 2.35
N THR A 93 -10.97 -9.80 3.02
CA THR A 93 -12.18 -10.35 2.36
C THR A 93 -13.20 -9.28 1.97
N ARG A 94 -13.09 -8.09 2.58
CA ARG A 94 -13.90 -6.88 2.31
C ARG A 94 -12.97 -5.68 2.18
N SER A 95 -13.43 -4.61 1.54
CA SER A 95 -12.60 -3.42 1.32
C SER A 95 -12.07 -2.84 2.65
N PRO A 96 -10.73 -2.74 2.82
CA PRO A 96 -10.14 -2.06 3.97
C PRO A 96 -10.12 -0.54 3.79
N VAL A 97 -10.38 -0.03 2.58
CA VAL A 97 -10.18 1.38 2.21
C VAL A 97 -10.97 2.34 3.12
N PRO A 98 -12.26 2.12 3.43
CA PRO A 98 -13.00 3.01 4.33
C PRO A 98 -12.40 3.08 5.73
N PHE A 99 -11.97 1.94 6.28
CA PHE A 99 -11.33 1.86 7.59
C PHE A 99 -9.98 2.59 7.61
N VAL A 100 -9.13 2.33 6.60
CA VAL A 100 -7.81 2.98 6.52
C VAL A 100 -7.96 4.49 6.32
N ARG A 101 -8.93 4.93 5.51
CA ARG A 101 -9.21 6.36 5.32
C ARG A 101 -9.58 7.05 6.64
N GLU A 102 -10.41 6.41 7.46
CA GLU A 102 -10.76 6.93 8.78
C GLU A 102 -9.57 6.94 9.75
N LEU A 103 -8.77 5.87 9.76
CA LEU A 103 -7.53 5.81 10.55
C LEU A 103 -6.58 6.96 10.24
N PHE A 104 -6.42 7.29 8.95
CA PHE A 104 -5.59 8.42 8.52
C PHE A 104 -6.20 9.76 8.91
N ALA A 105 -7.52 9.94 8.77
CA ALA A 105 -8.21 11.15 9.20
C ALA A 105 -7.99 11.42 10.71
N LEU A 106 -8.12 10.38 11.54
CA LEU A 106 -7.87 10.46 12.99
C LEU A 106 -6.42 10.84 13.30
N ARG A 107 -5.43 10.19 12.66
CA ARG A 107 -4.00 10.51 12.84
C ARG A 107 -3.65 11.93 12.44
N ARG A 108 -4.33 12.44 11.40
CA ARG A 108 -4.10 13.79 10.86
C ARG A 108 -4.85 14.89 11.62
N LYS A 109 -5.72 14.54 12.58
CA LYS A 109 -6.44 15.50 13.44
C LYS A 109 -7.14 16.62 12.65
N GLY A 110 -7.76 16.26 11.53
CA GLY A 110 -8.46 17.21 10.64
C GLY A 110 -7.60 17.86 9.55
N ALA A 111 -6.27 17.65 9.54
CA ALA A 111 -5.44 18.09 8.42
C ALA A 111 -5.69 17.18 7.19
N SER A 112 -5.99 17.79 6.04
CA SER A 112 -6.15 17.03 4.80
C SER A 112 -4.87 16.26 4.44
N PHE A 113 -5.06 15.11 3.81
CA PHE A 113 -4.01 14.28 3.23
C PHE A 113 -4.33 13.85 1.79
N SER A 114 -5.38 14.39 1.17
CA SER A 114 -5.87 13.97 -0.14
C SER A 114 -4.89 14.19 -1.30
N LEU A 115 -3.88 15.05 -1.13
CA LEU A 115 -2.82 15.32 -2.12
C LEU A 115 -1.55 14.47 -1.91
N THR A 116 -1.57 13.55 -0.95
CA THR A 116 -0.44 12.65 -0.67
C THR A 116 -0.59 11.34 -1.46
N HIS A 117 0.45 10.50 -1.50
CA HIS A 117 0.35 9.20 -2.19
C HIS A 117 -0.76 8.33 -1.59
N MET A 118 -0.79 8.22 -0.26
CA MET A 118 -1.88 7.51 0.43
C MET A 118 -3.23 8.19 0.26
N GLY A 119 -3.26 9.52 0.17
CA GLY A 119 -4.46 10.28 -0.17
C GLY A 119 -5.04 9.84 -1.51
N ASN A 120 -4.21 9.76 -2.55
CA ASN A 120 -4.63 9.33 -3.87
C ASN A 120 -5.14 7.88 -3.86
N ILE A 121 -4.36 6.94 -3.28
CA ILE A 121 -4.75 5.53 -3.16
C ILE A 121 -6.13 5.37 -2.48
N LEU A 122 -6.33 6.02 -1.33
CA LEU A 122 -7.55 5.86 -0.52
C LEU A 122 -8.78 6.60 -1.06
N HIS A 123 -8.61 7.38 -2.14
CA HIS A 123 -9.69 8.03 -2.89
C HIS A 123 -9.79 7.49 -4.32
N GLY A 124 -9.22 6.31 -4.60
CA GLY A 124 -9.34 5.62 -5.89
C GLY A 124 -8.61 6.30 -7.05
N LYS A 125 -7.63 7.17 -6.75
CA LYS A 125 -6.78 7.81 -7.77
C LYS A 125 -5.51 6.99 -7.96
N PHE A 126 -5.17 6.74 -9.22
CA PHE A 126 -3.95 6.05 -9.59
C PHE A 126 -2.75 6.99 -9.54
N LEU A 127 -1.63 6.45 -9.09
CA LEU A 127 -0.33 7.10 -9.21
C LEU A 127 0.41 6.48 -10.40
N THR A 128 1.32 7.27 -10.96
CA THR A 128 2.25 6.87 -12.01
C THR A 128 3.67 7.03 -11.50
N GLU A 129 4.66 6.52 -12.24
CA GLU A 129 6.06 6.74 -11.87
C GLU A 129 6.42 8.22 -11.70
N LYS A 130 5.74 9.12 -12.43
CA LYS A 130 5.98 10.57 -12.37
C LYS A 130 5.69 11.19 -11.01
N ASP A 131 4.86 10.54 -10.19
CA ASP A 131 4.51 11.03 -8.86
C ASP A 131 5.63 10.79 -7.83
N PHE A 132 6.72 10.12 -8.22
CA PHE A 132 7.85 9.76 -7.37
C PHE A 132 9.17 10.46 -7.72
N TYR A 133 9.13 11.46 -8.62
CA TYR A 133 10.30 12.23 -9.06
C TYR A 133 10.24 13.71 -8.65
#